data_AF-A0A8I0MU74-F1
#
_entry.id   AF-A0A8I0MU74-F1
#
_cell.length_a   1.000
_cell.length_b   1.000
_cell.length_c   1.000
_cell.angle_alpha   90.00
_cell.angle_beta   90.00
_cell.angle_gamma   90.00
#
_symmetry.space_group_name_H-M   'P 1'
#
loop_
_entity.id
_entity.type
_entity.pdbx_description
1 polymer ?
#
loop_
_entity_poly.entity_id
_entity_poly.type
_entity_poly.pdbx_seq_one_letter_code
_entity_poly.pdbx_strand_id
1 'polypeptide(L)'
;MKSVNLTAAAVAVGLGMSQAQAITCDGINTYPDWPQTNWQGVPTHANTNDKMQHQNKLYQANWWTQSEPGTSSAWQYLGRCDSNTRITPFERHGQLSVCDTGLCNERQEKIQLRGMSSHGLQWYGLGKCLTDLSFDTLAVDWQADIIRLSMYVQEGGYATNPEKFTDEMNKLIDMASQRGLYVLVDWHQLTPGDPNANLELAKRFFTDIVTANKHRKNIIYDIANEPNNVTWTAVREYSEQIIPVIRAIQSDAIVLVGTHGWATFGHSSGGSVEDVLNDPVPFNNIMYTFHFYAASHQDSYRSVLDKASDLLPVFVSEWGAQNYDGDGSNDRISTQKYIDLMKRKKISWTNWNYSDDFRSGAIWKRNTCANQNFVDSQLKESGVWLKDWIGEGR
;
A
#
# COMPACT_ATOMS: atom_id res chain seq x y z
N MET A 1 -60.17 30.21 10.95
CA MET A 1 -59.37 29.98 9.73
C MET A 1 -58.15 29.15 10.12
N LYS A 2 -57.96 28.02 9.46
CA LYS A 2 -57.09 26.92 9.88
C LYS A 2 -55.60 27.26 9.68
N SER A 3 -54.80 26.93 10.69
CA SER A 3 -53.34 26.91 10.69
C SER A 3 -52.81 25.83 9.73
N VAL A 4 -51.90 26.21 8.83
CA VAL A 4 -51.12 25.28 7.99
C VAL A 4 -49.66 25.36 8.45
N ASN A 5 -49.20 24.31 9.13
CA ASN A 5 -47.78 24.07 9.38
C ASN A 5 -47.20 23.39 8.13
N LEU A 6 -46.26 24.05 7.46
CA LEU A 6 -45.40 23.41 6.46
C LEU A 6 -44.20 22.80 7.19
N THR A 7 -44.24 21.49 7.39
CA THR A 7 -43.07 20.70 7.80
C THR A 7 -42.23 20.40 6.57
N ALA A 8 -40.99 20.88 6.53
CA ALA A 8 -40.02 20.48 5.52
C ALA A 8 -39.67 18.99 5.72
N ALA A 9 -40.07 18.14 4.77
CA ALA A 9 -39.60 16.77 4.71
C ALA A 9 -38.20 16.76 4.07
N ALA A 10 -37.17 16.65 4.89
CA ALA A 10 -35.83 16.31 4.42
C ALA A 10 -35.85 14.83 3.99
N VAL A 11 -35.87 14.58 2.69
CA VAL A 11 -35.64 13.26 2.13
C VAL A 11 -34.13 13.01 2.21
N ALA A 12 -33.70 12.36 3.30
CA ALA A 12 -32.37 11.78 3.36
C ALA A 12 -32.36 10.55 2.44
N VAL A 13 -31.87 10.72 1.22
CA VAL A 13 -31.47 9.60 0.37
C VAL A 13 -30.23 9.00 1.02
N GLY A 14 -30.44 7.97 1.85
CA GLY A 14 -29.37 7.14 2.37
C GLY A 14 -28.72 6.39 1.21
N LEU A 15 -27.64 6.95 0.67
CA LEU A 15 -26.66 6.17 -0.07
C LEU A 15 -26.00 5.25 0.95
N GLY A 16 -26.42 3.98 0.95
CA GLY A 16 -25.76 2.92 1.70
C GLY A 16 -24.31 2.80 1.25
N MET A 17 -23.41 3.32 2.08
CA MET A 17 -21.99 3.03 1.99
C MET A 17 -21.77 1.60 2.47
N SER A 18 -21.34 0.71 1.58
CA SER A 18 -20.77 -0.58 1.97
C SER A 18 -19.39 -0.34 2.57
N GLN A 19 -19.36 0.09 3.83
CA GLN A 19 -18.18 -0.07 4.67
C GLN A 19 -18.08 -1.55 5.03
N ALA A 20 -16.93 -2.18 4.87
CA ALA A 20 -16.65 -3.37 5.66
C ALA A 20 -16.42 -2.90 7.10
N GLN A 21 -17.50 -3.00 7.86
CA GLN A 21 -17.56 -2.77 9.28
C GLN A 21 -16.73 -3.85 10.00
N ALA A 22 -16.28 -3.56 11.22
CA ALA A 22 -16.12 -4.62 12.21
C ALA A 22 -17.36 -5.53 12.12
N ILE A 23 -17.17 -6.80 11.75
CA ILE A 23 -18.33 -7.69 11.63
C ILE A 23 -18.67 -8.14 13.03
N THR A 24 -19.90 -7.82 13.47
CA THR A 24 -20.44 -8.39 14.70
C THR A 24 -20.57 -9.89 14.50
N CYS A 25 -19.68 -10.64 15.12
CA CYS A 25 -19.71 -12.10 15.10
C CYS A 25 -20.54 -12.67 16.26
N ASP A 26 -21.36 -11.85 16.92
CA ASP A 26 -22.24 -12.29 18.00
C ASP A 26 -23.12 -13.45 17.53
N GLY A 27 -23.07 -14.55 18.28
CA GLY A 27 -23.86 -15.75 17.98
C GLY A 27 -23.32 -16.63 16.85
N ILE A 28 -22.16 -16.31 16.24
CA ILE A 28 -21.51 -17.19 15.28
C ILE A 28 -20.61 -18.19 16.00
N ASN A 29 -20.73 -19.47 15.66
CA ASN A 29 -19.89 -20.56 16.16
C ASN A 29 -18.38 -20.26 16.04
N THR A 30 -17.58 -20.60 17.06
CA THR A 30 -16.12 -20.42 17.07
C THR A 30 -15.42 -21.76 16.96
N TYR A 31 -14.51 -21.92 16.00
CA TYR A 31 -13.74 -23.14 15.81
C TYR A 31 -12.98 -23.53 17.10
N PRO A 32 -13.07 -24.79 17.57
CA PRO A 32 -13.57 -25.98 16.86
C PRO A 32 -15.07 -26.33 17.02
N ASP A 33 -15.90 -25.44 17.53
CA ASP A 33 -17.33 -25.70 17.77
C ASP A 33 -18.15 -25.61 16.48
N TRP A 34 -18.18 -26.69 15.70
CA TRP A 34 -18.82 -26.75 14.39
C TRP A 34 -20.31 -26.32 14.37
N PRO A 35 -20.77 -25.63 13.30
CA PRO A 35 -22.16 -25.22 13.18
C PRO A 35 -23.12 -26.39 12.88
N GLN A 36 -22.62 -27.52 12.37
CA GLN A 36 -23.45 -28.68 12.01
C GLN A 36 -23.01 -29.94 12.74
N THR A 37 -24.01 -30.78 13.04
CA THR A 37 -23.82 -32.05 13.74
C THR A 37 -23.89 -33.26 12.80
N ASN A 38 -23.16 -34.32 13.12
CA ASN A 38 -23.34 -35.62 12.49
C ASN A 38 -24.66 -36.30 12.94
N TRP A 39 -24.90 -37.53 12.48
CA TRP A 39 -26.10 -38.32 12.82
C TRP A 39 -26.21 -38.66 14.32
N GLN A 40 -25.14 -38.52 15.11
CA GLN A 40 -25.12 -38.71 16.56
C GLN A 40 -25.35 -37.40 17.32
N GLY A 41 -25.58 -36.29 16.62
CA GLY A 41 -25.71 -34.96 17.23
C GLY A 41 -24.38 -34.32 17.66
N VAL A 42 -23.24 -34.87 17.24
CA VAL A 42 -21.92 -34.32 17.56
C VAL A 42 -21.55 -33.25 16.52
N PRO A 43 -21.18 -32.01 16.92
CA PRO A 43 -20.68 -30.99 16.00
C PRO A 43 -19.41 -31.47 15.25
N THR A 44 -19.45 -31.52 13.93
CA THR A 44 -18.33 -32.08 13.14
C THR A 44 -17.99 -31.37 11.83
N HIS A 45 -18.85 -30.50 11.32
CA HIS A 45 -18.66 -29.92 9.98
C HIS A 45 -19.40 -28.60 9.79
N ALA A 46 -19.14 -27.95 8.66
CA ALA A 46 -19.91 -26.85 8.12
C ALA A 46 -20.47 -27.24 6.74
N ASN A 47 -21.71 -26.86 6.45
CA ASN A 47 -22.36 -26.94 5.15
C ASN A 47 -22.15 -25.66 4.35
N THR A 48 -22.50 -25.68 3.06
CA THR A 48 -22.49 -24.47 2.21
C THR A 48 -23.22 -23.30 2.88
N ASN A 49 -22.59 -22.13 2.88
CA ASN A 49 -23.01 -20.87 3.49
C ASN A 49 -23.00 -20.81 5.03
N ASP A 50 -22.62 -21.88 5.73
CA ASP A 50 -22.42 -21.80 7.17
C ASP A 50 -21.27 -20.85 7.51
N LYS A 51 -21.42 -20.11 8.60
CA LYS A 51 -20.41 -19.18 9.09
C LYS A 51 -19.72 -19.71 10.34
N MET A 52 -18.43 -19.43 10.45
CA MET A 52 -17.63 -19.84 11.59
C MET A 52 -16.53 -18.81 11.88
N GLN A 53 -16.31 -18.54 13.15
CA GLN A 53 -15.20 -17.72 13.64
C GLN A 53 -13.96 -18.60 13.83
N HIS A 54 -12.80 -18.07 13.49
CA HIS A 54 -11.52 -18.68 13.83
C HIS A 54 -10.45 -17.58 13.93
N GLN A 55 -9.68 -17.51 15.02
CA GLN A 55 -8.63 -16.50 15.23
C GLN A 55 -9.10 -15.05 14.98
N ASN A 56 -10.26 -14.69 15.54
CA ASN A 56 -10.94 -13.38 15.34
C ASN A 56 -11.27 -13.05 13.88
N LYS A 57 -11.38 -14.06 13.01
CA LYS A 57 -11.76 -13.93 11.62
C LYS A 57 -13.07 -14.68 11.37
N LEU A 58 -13.95 -14.07 10.58
CA LEU A 58 -15.18 -14.66 10.12
C LEU A 58 -14.95 -15.33 8.77
N TYR A 59 -15.40 -16.58 8.68
CA TYR A 59 -15.36 -17.37 7.46
C TYR A 59 -16.76 -17.86 7.10
N GLN A 60 -16.99 -18.08 5.81
CA GLN A 60 -18.16 -18.77 5.26
C GLN A 60 -17.71 -20.01 4.49
N ALA A 61 -18.36 -21.15 4.74
CA ALA A 61 -18.08 -22.37 4.00
C ALA A 61 -18.65 -22.29 2.57
N ASN A 62 -17.81 -22.50 1.57
CA ASN A 62 -18.20 -22.54 0.16
C ASN A 62 -18.93 -23.85 -0.20
N TRP A 63 -18.63 -24.92 0.52
CA TRP A 63 -19.25 -26.24 0.41
C TRP A 63 -19.05 -27.02 1.71
N TRP A 64 -19.61 -28.23 1.80
CA TRP A 64 -19.42 -29.12 2.95
C TRP A 64 -17.93 -29.28 3.30
N THR A 65 -17.55 -29.02 4.55
CA THR A 65 -16.14 -29.09 4.97
C THR A 65 -15.96 -29.46 6.43
N GLN A 66 -14.85 -30.15 6.70
CA GLN A 66 -14.32 -30.42 8.04
C GLN A 66 -12.92 -29.82 8.25
N SER A 67 -12.40 -29.08 7.25
CA SER A 67 -11.10 -28.41 7.38
C SER A 67 -11.20 -27.19 8.28
N GLU A 68 -10.18 -26.91 9.09
CA GLU A 68 -10.10 -25.72 9.94
C GLU A 68 -10.30 -24.42 9.13
N PRO A 69 -11.11 -23.44 9.59
CA PRO A 69 -11.37 -22.21 8.85
C PRO A 69 -10.10 -21.44 8.47
N GLY A 70 -10.01 -21.04 7.20
CA GLY A 70 -8.85 -20.32 6.63
C GLY A 70 -7.72 -21.21 6.11
N THR A 71 -7.79 -22.53 6.30
CA THR A 71 -6.73 -23.46 5.88
C THR A 71 -6.89 -23.99 4.44
N SER A 72 -8.05 -23.79 3.81
CA SER A 72 -8.35 -24.31 2.48
C SER A 72 -9.30 -23.41 1.69
N SER A 73 -9.48 -23.69 0.40
CA SER A 73 -10.46 -23.02 -0.46
C SER A 73 -11.91 -23.35 -0.11
N ALA A 74 -12.16 -24.28 0.81
CA ALA A 74 -13.51 -24.55 1.31
C ALA A 74 -14.06 -23.39 2.14
N TRP A 75 -13.22 -22.44 2.55
CA TRP A 75 -13.62 -21.27 3.31
C TRP A 75 -13.39 -19.98 2.52
N GLN A 76 -14.39 -19.12 2.51
CA GLN A 76 -14.30 -17.73 2.09
C GLN A 76 -14.13 -16.87 3.33
N TYR A 77 -13.07 -16.06 3.37
CA TYR A 77 -12.90 -15.05 4.42
C TYR A 77 -13.87 -13.88 4.19
N LEU A 78 -14.58 -13.49 5.24
CA LEU A 78 -15.56 -12.41 5.18
C LEU A 78 -15.09 -11.13 5.90
N GLY A 79 -14.13 -11.22 6.82
CA GLY A 79 -13.65 -10.08 7.60
C GLY A 79 -13.22 -10.48 9.02
N ARG A 80 -12.66 -9.55 9.80
CA ARG A 80 -12.35 -9.81 11.22
C ARG A 80 -13.58 -9.61 12.10
N CYS A 81 -13.75 -10.51 13.06
CA CYS A 81 -14.63 -10.34 14.21
C CYS A 81 -13.94 -9.36 15.16
N ASP A 82 -14.50 -8.17 15.36
CA ASP A 82 -13.96 -7.18 16.29
C ASP A 82 -15.06 -6.64 17.20
N SER A 83 -14.77 -6.59 18.50
CA SER A 83 -15.63 -6.04 19.55
C SER A 83 -15.09 -4.74 20.13
N ASN A 84 -13.94 -4.24 19.65
CA ASN A 84 -13.33 -2.98 20.09
C ASN A 84 -13.15 -1.99 18.92
N THR A 85 -13.31 -0.69 19.21
CA THR A 85 -12.94 0.39 18.30
C THR A 85 -11.43 0.42 18.11
N ARG A 86 -10.96 -0.20 17.03
CA ARG A 86 -9.56 -0.17 16.64
C ARG A 86 -9.17 1.21 16.10
N ILE A 87 -8.06 1.75 16.61
CA ILE A 87 -7.46 2.99 16.12
C ILE A 87 -6.72 2.70 14.80
N THR A 88 -7.16 3.32 13.71
CA THR A 88 -6.53 3.24 12.39
C THR A 88 -5.15 3.93 12.39
N PRO A 89 -4.27 3.61 11.41
CA PRO A 89 -2.99 4.29 11.27
C PRO A 89 -3.13 5.83 11.21
N PHE A 90 -4.09 6.33 10.44
CA PHE A 90 -4.33 7.77 10.35
C PHE A 90 -4.86 8.37 11.65
N GLU A 91 -5.77 7.70 12.38
CA GLU A 91 -6.21 8.20 13.70
C GLU A 91 -5.07 8.22 14.73
N ARG A 92 -4.11 7.29 14.63
CA ARG A 92 -2.96 7.20 15.53
C ARG A 92 -1.95 8.33 15.32
N HIS A 93 -1.71 8.68 14.06
CA HIS A 93 -0.59 9.52 13.64
C HIS A 93 -1.01 10.88 13.06
N GLY A 94 -2.25 11.04 12.61
CA GLY A 94 -2.77 12.29 12.07
C GLY A 94 -2.05 12.75 10.81
N GLN A 95 -1.97 14.06 10.61
CA GLN A 95 -1.25 14.61 9.47
C GLN A 95 0.26 14.48 9.64
N LEU A 96 0.93 13.96 8.61
CA LEU A 96 2.38 13.75 8.64
C LEU A 96 3.16 14.97 8.13
N SER A 97 4.41 15.07 8.56
CA SER A 97 5.41 16.01 8.02
C SER A 97 6.81 15.38 8.04
N VAL A 98 7.68 15.82 7.15
CA VAL A 98 9.10 15.50 7.21
C VAL A 98 9.73 16.24 8.39
N CYS A 99 10.55 15.53 9.17
CA CYS A 99 11.27 16.04 10.33
C CYS A 99 12.69 15.45 10.36
N ASP A 100 13.70 16.26 10.64
CA ASP A 100 15.11 15.87 10.59
C ASP A 100 15.43 15.01 9.34
N THR A 101 15.78 13.73 9.55
CA THR A 101 16.06 12.74 8.50
C THR A 101 14.95 11.69 8.36
N GLY A 102 13.69 12.01 8.66
CA GLY A 102 12.60 11.07 8.47
C GLY A 102 11.20 11.68 8.50
N LEU A 103 10.23 10.84 8.89
CA LEU A 103 8.81 11.14 8.82
C LEU A 103 8.23 11.23 10.23
N CYS A 104 7.52 12.31 10.53
CA CYS A 104 6.88 12.54 11.81
C CYS A 104 5.37 12.57 11.69
N ASN A 105 4.72 12.21 12.79
CA ASN A 105 3.29 12.38 13.00
C ASN A 105 2.94 13.83 13.39
N GLU A 106 1.65 14.12 13.60
CA GLU A 106 1.19 15.47 13.95
C GLU A 106 1.73 15.99 15.29
N ARG A 107 2.23 15.09 16.15
CA ARG A 107 2.88 15.39 17.43
C ARG A 107 4.40 15.54 17.33
N GLN A 108 4.95 15.55 16.11
CA GLN A 108 6.38 15.62 15.84
C GLN A 108 7.18 14.42 16.37
N GLU A 109 6.54 13.26 16.52
CA GLU A 109 7.20 12.00 16.88
C GLU A 109 7.63 11.29 15.59
N LYS A 110 8.90 10.87 15.50
CA LYS A 110 9.40 10.10 14.34
C LYS A 110 8.72 8.73 14.28
N ILE A 111 8.09 8.43 13.14
CA ILE A 111 7.33 7.20 12.90
C ILE A 111 7.92 6.40 11.74
N GLN A 112 7.39 5.17 11.57
CA GLN A 112 7.68 4.31 10.44
C GLN A 112 6.35 3.78 9.90
N LEU A 113 6.03 4.10 8.65
CA LEU A 113 4.91 3.47 7.94
C LEU A 113 5.39 2.18 7.29
N ARG A 114 4.60 1.12 7.41
CA ARG A 114 4.91 -0.20 6.81
C ARG A 114 3.71 -0.69 6.03
N GLY A 115 3.94 -1.18 4.82
CA GLY A 115 2.83 -1.63 3.99
C GLY A 115 3.22 -2.23 2.67
N MET A 116 2.25 -2.21 1.74
CA MET A 116 2.34 -2.86 0.45
C MET A 116 2.26 -1.86 -0.69
N SER A 117 2.97 -2.13 -1.77
CA SER A 117 2.70 -1.56 -3.08
C SER A 117 1.73 -2.44 -3.83
N SER A 118 0.78 -1.85 -4.55
CA SER A 118 0.12 -2.55 -5.65
C SER A 118 1.16 -2.93 -6.70
N HIS A 119 0.83 -3.89 -7.56
CA HIS A 119 1.46 -3.94 -8.88
C HIS A 119 0.91 -2.79 -9.74
N GLY A 120 1.39 -2.63 -10.97
CA GLY A 120 0.77 -1.75 -11.97
C GLY A 120 -0.74 -1.88 -12.06
N LEU A 121 -1.44 -0.76 -11.87
CA LEU A 121 -2.91 -0.70 -11.79
C LEU A 121 -3.60 -1.19 -13.08
N GLN A 122 -2.98 -0.98 -14.24
CA GLN A 122 -3.48 -1.49 -15.51
C GLN A 122 -3.62 -3.03 -15.53
N TRP A 123 -2.76 -3.74 -14.79
CA TRP A 123 -2.75 -5.20 -14.74
C TRP A 123 -3.51 -5.76 -13.56
N TYR A 124 -3.32 -5.21 -12.36
CA TYR A 124 -3.82 -5.78 -11.10
C TYR A 124 -4.59 -4.78 -10.22
N GLY A 125 -5.01 -3.63 -10.76
CA GLY A 125 -5.70 -2.56 -10.04
C GLY A 125 -7.15 -2.85 -9.64
N LEU A 126 -7.99 -1.83 -9.77
CA LEU A 126 -9.36 -1.82 -9.24
C LEU A 126 -10.21 -2.96 -9.81
N GLY A 127 -10.89 -3.70 -8.93
CA GLY A 127 -11.74 -4.82 -9.31
C GLY A 127 -10.98 -6.09 -9.72
N LYS A 128 -9.64 -6.07 -9.65
CA LYS A 128 -8.77 -7.22 -9.87
C LYS A 128 -8.19 -7.68 -8.54
N CYS A 129 -6.97 -7.26 -8.19
CA CYS A 129 -6.39 -7.53 -6.88
C CYS A 129 -6.72 -6.46 -5.85
N LEU A 130 -7.15 -5.27 -6.28
CA LEU A 130 -7.59 -4.19 -5.40
C LEU A 130 -9.12 -4.17 -5.32
N THR A 131 -9.67 -4.82 -4.30
CA THR A 131 -11.10 -4.95 -4.01
C THR A 131 -11.37 -4.61 -2.56
N ASP A 132 -12.63 -4.41 -2.17
CA ASP A 132 -12.95 -4.13 -0.76
C ASP A 132 -12.33 -5.16 0.17
N LEU A 133 -12.53 -6.45 -0.10
CA LEU A 133 -11.99 -7.52 0.72
C LEU A 133 -10.46 -7.51 0.79
N SER A 134 -9.76 -7.17 -0.30
CA SER A 134 -8.30 -7.14 -0.29
C SER A 134 -7.76 -5.94 0.49
N PHE A 135 -8.43 -4.79 0.43
CA PHE A 135 -8.13 -3.63 1.26
C PHE A 135 -8.46 -3.87 2.73
N ASP A 136 -9.56 -4.56 3.04
CA ASP A 136 -9.90 -4.96 4.41
C ASP A 136 -8.88 -5.94 4.97
N THR A 137 -8.43 -6.88 4.15
CA THR A 137 -7.37 -7.80 4.56
C THR A 137 -6.08 -7.04 4.88
N LEU A 138 -5.69 -6.08 4.03
CA LEU A 138 -4.49 -5.28 4.25
C LEU A 138 -4.59 -4.37 5.48
N ALA A 139 -5.70 -3.65 5.63
CA ALA A 139 -5.89 -2.72 6.74
C ALA A 139 -6.18 -3.44 8.06
N VAL A 140 -7.05 -4.45 8.03
CA VAL A 140 -7.62 -5.04 9.24
C VAL A 140 -6.86 -6.30 9.66
N ASP A 141 -6.55 -7.22 8.75
CA ASP A 141 -5.81 -8.44 9.13
C ASP A 141 -4.31 -8.16 9.26
N TRP A 142 -3.70 -7.58 8.22
CA TRP A 142 -2.25 -7.33 8.21
C TRP A 142 -1.86 -6.13 9.05
N GLN A 143 -2.80 -5.21 9.28
CA GLN A 143 -2.52 -3.95 9.94
C GLN A 143 -1.44 -3.15 9.18
N ALA A 144 -1.55 -3.01 7.86
CA ALA A 144 -0.68 -2.06 7.16
C ALA A 144 -0.92 -0.62 7.65
N ASP A 145 0.11 0.21 7.62
CA ASP A 145 -0.03 1.66 7.82
C ASP A 145 -0.34 2.38 6.52
N ILE A 146 0.20 1.87 5.41
CA ILE A 146 0.22 2.54 4.11
C ILE A 146 -0.03 1.55 2.98
N ILE A 147 -0.65 2.02 1.91
CA ILE A 147 -0.65 1.36 0.61
C ILE A 147 -0.09 2.30 -0.46
N ARG A 148 0.82 1.78 -1.29
CA ARG A 148 1.30 2.46 -2.50
C ARG A 148 0.48 2.03 -3.71
N LEU A 149 0.04 3.00 -4.49
CA LEU A 149 -0.79 2.81 -5.69
C LEU A 149 0.03 3.13 -6.94
N SER A 150 0.56 2.09 -7.57
CA SER A 150 1.54 2.21 -8.65
C SER A 150 0.92 2.44 -10.03
N MET A 151 0.83 3.70 -10.42
CA MET A 151 0.25 4.12 -11.70
C MET A 151 1.31 4.15 -12.79
N TYR A 152 1.47 3.05 -13.53
CA TYR A 152 2.37 3.04 -14.68
C TYR A 152 1.94 4.11 -15.68
N VAL A 153 2.92 4.75 -16.31
CA VAL A 153 2.65 5.74 -17.35
C VAL A 153 2.54 5.07 -18.71
N GLN A 154 3.56 4.29 -19.06
CA GLN A 154 3.62 3.45 -20.25
C GLN A 154 3.04 2.05 -19.99
N GLU A 155 3.31 1.07 -20.86
CA GLU A 155 2.97 -0.34 -20.65
C GLU A 155 1.47 -0.61 -20.44
N GLY A 156 0.62 0.14 -21.15
CA GLY A 156 -0.84 0.07 -21.02
C GLY A 156 -1.40 0.90 -19.85
N GLY A 157 -0.56 1.70 -19.18
CA GLY A 157 -0.92 2.57 -18.08
C GLY A 157 -1.51 3.92 -18.50
N TYR A 158 -1.31 4.94 -17.67
CA TYR A 158 -1.94 6.26 -17.71
C TYR A 158 -1.95 6.91 -19.10
N ALA A 159 -0.84 6.83 -19.86
CA ALA A 159 -0.72 7.47 -21.17
C ALA A 159 -1.74 6.93 -22.21
N THR A 160 -2.31 5.75 -21.97
CA THR A 160 -3.32 5.17 -22.88
C THR A 160 -4.73 5.73 -22.67
N ASN A 161 -5.06 6.13 -21.44
CA ASN A 161 -6.36 6.69 -21.08
C ASN A 161 -6.26 7.45 -19.75
N PRO A 162 -5.79 8.71 -19.76
CA PRO A 162 -5.60 9.52 -18.57
C PRO A 162 -6.85 9.62 -17.69
N GLU A 163 -8.02 9.84 -18.29
CA GLU A 163 -9.28 10.01 -17.55
C GLU A 163 -9.65 8.74 -16.76
N LYS A 164 -9.58 7.56 -17.41
CA LYS A 164 -9.87 6.28 -16.77
C LYS A 164 -8.95 6.04 -15.58
N PHE A 165 -7.65 6.26 -15.75
CA PHE A 165 -6.67 5.98 -14.71
C PHE A 165 -6.71 7.02 -13.58
N THR A 166 -7.04 8.28 -13.86
CA THR A 166 -7.36 9.28 -12.82
C THR A 166 -8.58 8.84 -12.00
N ASP A 167 -9.65 8.38 -12.63
CA ASP A 167 -10.84 7.88 -11.93
C ASP A 167 -10.54 6.64 -11.09
N GLU A 168 -9.73 5.71 -11.62
CA GLU A 168 -9.30 4.51 -10.91
C GLU A 168 -8.45 4.88 -9.67
N MET A 169 -7.47 5.78 -9.83
CA MET A 169 -6.64 6.26 -8.72
C MET A 169 -7.49 6.92 -7.62
N ASN A 170 -8.42 7.81 -7.99
CA ASN A 170 -9.31 8.47 -7.03
C ASN A 170 -10.16 7.47 -6.23
N LYS A 171 -10.69 6.43 -6.88
CA LYS A 171 -11.45 5.37 -6.19
C LYS A 171 -10.58 4.59 -5.22
N LEU A 172 -9.36 4.23 -5.62
CA LEU A 172 -8.44 3.48 -4.77
C LEU A 172 -7.94 4.32 -3.58
N ILE A 173 -7.68 5.62 -3.78
CA ILE A 173 -7.38 6.58 -2.69
C ILE A 173 -8.54 6.61 -1.69
N ASP A 174 -9.78 6.69 -2.16
CA ASP A 174 -10.97 6.71 -1.31
C ASP A 174 -11.11 5.40 -0.51
N MET A 175 -11.02 4.24 -1.17
CA MET A 175 -11.09 2.92 -0.53
C MET A 175 -10.05 2.74 0.58
N ALA A 176 -8.81 3.18 0.34
CA ALA A 176 -7.73 3.13 1.32
C ALA A 176 -7.98 4.10 2.49
N SER A 177 -8.40 5.33 2.18
CA SER A 177 -8.65 6.37 3.17
C SER A 177 -9.82 6.03 4.10
N GLN A 178 -10.88 5.40 3.58
CA GLN A 178 -12.01 4.92 4.39
C GLN A 178 -11.59 3.88 5.44
N ARG A 179 -10.46 3.20 5.23
CA ARG A 179 -9.86 2.23 6.14
C ARG A 179 -8.75 2.82 7.02
N GLY A 180 -8.56 4.15 6.94
CA GLY A 180 -7.57 4.90 7.70
C GLY A 180 -6.11 4.56 7.36
N LEU A 181 -5.86 4.00 6.17
CA LEU A 181 -4.51 3.83 5.63
C LEU A 181 -3.96 5.16 5.13
N TYR A 182 -2.65 5.36 5.25
CA TYR A 182 -1.95 6.31 4.39
C TYR A 182 -1.92 5.80 2.95
N VAL A 183 -1.88 6.72 1.99
CA VAL A 183 -1.83 6.40 0.56
C VAL A 183 -0.61 7.05 -0.06
N LEU A 184 0.25 6.24 -0.67
CA LEU A 184 1.33 6.71 -1.52
C LEU A 184 0.87 6.68 -2.98
N VAL A 185 0.59 7.85 -3.56
CA VAL A 185 0.23 8.01 -4.96
C VAL A 185 1.51 8.03 -5.78
N ASP A 186 1.71 6.99 -6.59
CA ASP A 186 2.97 6.77 -7.29
C ASP A 186 2.82 6.98 -8.79
N TRP A 187 3.51 8.01 -9.31
CA TRP A 187 3.75 8.20 -10.73
C TRP A 187 4.82 7.21 -11.20
N HIS A 188 4.35 6.03 -11.58
CA HIS A 188 5.19 4.86 -11.79
C HIS A 188 5.83 4.85 -13.17
N GLN A 189 6.71 5.84 -13.40
CA GLN A 189 7.54 5.87 -14.58
C GLN A 189 8.73 4.91 -14.42
N LEU A 190 8.96 4.11 -15.47
CA LEU A 190 10.05 3.14 -15.55
C LEU A 190 10.74 3.21 -16.92
N THR A 191 9.96 3.06 -18.01
CA THR A 191 10.44 3.23 -19.39
C THR A 191 9.52 4.19 -20.15
N PRO A 192 10.03 5.32 -20.69
CA PRO A 192 11.43 5.79 -20.64
C PRO A 192 11.89 6.16 -19.22
N GLY A 193 13.19 6.09 -18.97
CA GLY A 193 13.77 6.31 -17.64
C GLY A 193 13.96 7.77 -17.21
N ASP A 194 13.97 8.71 -18.15
CA ASP A 194 14.02 10.15 -17.84
C ASP A 194 12.61 10.68 -17.51
N PRO A 195 12.35 11.13 -16.27
CA PRO A 195 11.02 11.63 -15.88
C PRO A 195 10.53 12.81 -16.72
N ASN A 196 11.44 13.59 -17.34
CA ASN A 196 11.07 14.69 -18.21
C ASN A 196 10.33 14.24 -19.47
N ALA A 197 10.50 13.00 -19.91
CA ALA A 197 9.81 12.45 -21.08
C ALA A 197 8.28 12.44 -20.92
N ASN A 198 7.76 12.40 -19.69
CA ASN A 198 6.33 12.44 -19.41
C ASN A 198 5.92 13.67 -18.58
N LEU A 199 6.72 14.74 -18.57
CA LEU A 199 6.52 15.92 -17.72
C LEU A 199 5.09 16.49 -17.80
N GLU A 200 4.56 16.70 -19.00
CA GLU A 200 3.22 17.29 -19.16
C GLU A 200 2.09 16.33 -18.73
N LEU A 201 2.28 15.02 -18.90
CA LEU A 201 1.35 14.02 -18.38
C LEU A 201 1.38 13.98 -16.85
N ALA A 202 2.57 14.08 -16.24
CA ALA A 202 2.73 14.14 -14.80
C ALA A 202 2.09 15.41 -14.21
N LYS A 203 2.31 16.58 -14.81
CA LYS A 203 1.66 17.85 -14.41
C LYS A 203 0.14 17.70 -14.41
N ARG A 204 -0.43 17.12 -15.49
CA ARG A 204 -1.86 16.85 -15.59
C ARG A 204 -2.32 15.90 -14.48
N PHE A 205 -1.68 14.74 -14.35
CA PHE A 205 -2.02 13.74 -13.35
C PHE A 205 -2.03 14.31 -11.93
N PHE A 206 -0.95 14.98 -11.52
CA PHE A 206 -0.87 15.55 -10.18
C PHE A 206 -1.85 16.70 -9.97
N THR A 207 -2.12 17.53 -10.99
CA THR A 207 -3.18 18.56 -10.90
C THR A 207 -4.53 17.91 -10.61
N ASP A 208 -4.89 16.88 -11.37
CA ASP A 208 -6.19 16.20 -11.27
C ASP A 208 -6.33 15.47 -9.91
N ILE A 209 -5.32 14.69 -9.52
CA ILE A 209 -5.35 13.91 -8.27
C ILE A 209 -5.34 14.79 -7.03
N VAL A 210 -4.45 15.79 -6.97
CA VAL A 210 -4.35 16.68 -5.80
C VAL A 210 -5.61 17.54 -5.69
N THR A 211 -6.18 18.02 -6.81
CA THR A 211 -7.44 18.78 -6.80
C THR A 211 -8.59 17.97 -6.22
N ALA A 212 -8.75 16.71 -6.65
CA ALA A 212 -9.81 15.82 -6.19
C ALA A 212 -9.64 15.46 -4.69
N ASN A 213 -8.40 15.36 -4.21
CA ASN A 213 -8.11 14.82 -2.88
C ASN A 213 -7.54 15.83 -1.87
N LYS A 214 -7.49 17.14 -2.18
CA LYS A 214 -6.93 18.19 -1.30
C LYS A 214 -7.49 18.27 0.12
N HIS A 215 -8.67 17.69 0.34
CA HIS A 215 -9.32 17.61 1.66
C HIS A 215 -8.76 16.49 2.54
N ARG A 216 -7.99 15.55 1.96
CA ARG A 216 -7.40 14.40 2.65
C ARG A 216 -6.01 14.76 3.20
N LYS A 217 -5.69 14.25 4.39
CA LYS A 217 -4.43 14.50 5.09
C LYS A 217 -3.53 13.26 5.24
N ASN A 218 -3.94 12.16 4.61
CA ASN A 218 -3.27 10.86 4.64
C ASN A 218 -2.58 10.50 3.30
N ILE A 219 -2.35 11.47 2.41
CA ILE A 219 -1.75 11.22 1.08
C ILE A 219 -0.31 11.73 1.03
N ILE A 220 0.55 10.91 0.44
CA ILE A 220 1.93 11.20 0.07
C ILE A 220 2.05 11.05 -1.46
N TYR A 221 2.80 11.91 -2.13
CA TYR A 221 2.94 11.89 -3.60
C TYR A 221 4.37 11.50 -4.01
N ASP A 222 4.54 10.37 -4.70
CA ASP A 222 5.80 9.98 -5.32
C ASP A 222 5.79 10.40 -6.80
N ILE A 223 6.63 11.37 -7.13
CA ILE A 223 6.56 12.07 -8.42
C ILE A 223 7.35 11.40 -9.54
N ALA A 224 8.19 10.42 -9.22
CA ALA A 224 8.96 9.66 -10.17
C ALA A 224 9.49 8.38 -9.51
N ASN A 225 8.88 7.24 -9.80
CA ASN A 225 9.26 5.93 -9.28
C ASN A 225 10.77 5.61 -9.42
N GLU A 226 11.24 5.39 -10.66
CA GLU A 226 12.60 4.88 -10.91
C GLU A 226 13.30 5.63 -12.04
N PRO A 227 13.77 6.87 -11.79
CA PRO A 227 14.63 7.55 -12.74
C PRO A 227 15.84 6.70 -13.11
N ASN A 228 16.01 6.41 -14.39
CA ASN A 228 17.10 5.57 -14.89
C ASN A 228 17.62 6.07 -16.24
N ASN A 229 18.89 5.81 -16.51
CA ASN A 229 19.60 6.35 -17.67
C ASN A 229 19.47 7.89 -17.80
N VAL A 230 19.46 8.57 -16.64
CA VAL A 230 19.28 10.02 -16.48
C VAL A 230 20.13 10.50 -15.30
N THR A 231 20.62 11.74 -15.35
CA THR A 231 21.43 12.33 -14.28
C THR A 231 20.56 12.79 -13.12
N TRP A 232 21.14 12.88 -11.91
CA TRP A 232 20.46 13.47 -10.77
C TRP A 232 19.97 14.90 -11.06
N THR A 233 20.78 15.74 -11.71
CA THR A 233 20.40 17.12 -12.05
C THR A 233 19.12 17.20 -12.88
N ALA A 234 18.96 16.34 -13.89
CA ALA A 234 17.74 16.32 -14.70
C ALA A 234 16.51 15.84 -13.89
N VAL A 235 16.70 14.97 -12.90
CA VAL A 235 15.65 14.56 -11.95
C VAL A 235 15.29 15.70 -10.99
N ARG A 236 16.28 16.44 -10.49
CA ARG A 236 16.07 17.64 -9.65
C ARG A 236 15.28 18.71 -10.42
N GLU A 237 15.67 18.99 -11.66
CA GLU A 237 14.99 19.95 -12.55
C GLU A 237 13.56 19.54 -12.90
N TYR A 238 13.29 18.25 -13.10
CA TYR A 238 11.93 17.72 -13.21
C TYR A 238 11.13 17.99 -11.93
N SER A 239 11.74 17.73 -10.77
CA SER A 239 11.10 17.91 -9.46
C SER A 239 10.74 19.37 -9.18
N GLU A 240 11.60 20.30 -9.55
CA GLU A 240 11.35 21.75 -9.48
C GLU A 240 10.15 22.21 -10.32
N GLN A 241 9.76 21.44 -11.34
CA GLN A 241 8.58 21.73 -12.15
C GLN A 241 7.31 21.08 -11.62
N ILE A 242 7.38 19.89 -11.02
CA ILE A 242 6.21 19.15 -10.52
C ILE A 242 5.80 19.59 -9.10
N ILE A 243 6.75 19.83 -8.20
CA ILE A 243 6.44 20.19 -6.80
C ILE A 243 5.57 21.46 -6.71
N PRO A 244 5.83 22.54 -7.48
CA PRO A 244 4.94 23.71 -7.50
C PRO A 244 3.53 23.40 -7.98
N VAL A 245 3.35 22.46 -8.92
CA VAL A 245 2.01 22.04 -9.38
C VAL A 245 1.21 21.43 -8.22
N ILE A 246 1.82 20.51 -7.47
CA ILE A 246 1.20 19.90 -6.29
C ILE A 246 0.92 20.96 -5.22
N ARG A 247 1.92 21.79 -4.91
CA ARG A 247 1.86 22.74 -3.78
C ARG A 247 1.03 23.99 -4.03
N ALA A 248 0.73 24.32 -5.28
CA ALA A 248 -0.27 25.33 -5.60
C ALA A 248 -1.67 24.93 -5.10
N ILE A 249 -1.95 23.63 -4.97
CA ILE A 249 -3.24 23.10 -4.51
C ILE A 249 -3.17 22.65 -3.04
N GLN A 250 -2.07 22.00 -2.66
CA GLN A 250 -1.85 21.48 -1.31
C GLN A 250 -0.44 21.84 -0.83
N SER A 251 -0.31 23.02 -0.21
CA SER A 251 0.98 23.63 0.16
C SER A 251 1.81 22.82 1.15
N ASP A 252 1.16 21.96 1.94
CA ASP A 252 1.74 21.12 2.98
C ASP A 252 1.97 19.66 2.51
N ALA A 253 1.83 19.36 1.21
CA ALA A 253 2.01 18.01 0.68
C ALA A 253 3.44 17.48 0.92
N ILE A 254 3.54 16.24 1.41
CA ILE A 254 4.78 15.46 1.40
C ILE A 254 4.97 14.92 -0.01
N VAL A 255 6.15 15.15 -0.56
CA VAL A 255 6.53 14.67 -1.89
C VAL A 255 7.76 13.78 -1.78
N LEU A 256 7.69 12.57 -2.33
CA LEU A 256 8.84 11.69 -2.53
C LEU A 256 9.45 11.96 -3.91
N VAL A 257 10.78 12.00 -3.97
CA VAL A 257 11.55 12.20 -5.19
C VAL A 257 12.38 10.95 -5.49
N GLY A 258 12.10 10.32 -6.63
CA GLY A 258 12.93 9.29 -7.25
C GLY A 258 14.41 9.66 -7.28
N THR A 259 15.29 8.79 -6.78
CA THR A 259 16.73 8.98 -7.00
C THR A 259 17.17 8.34 -8.31
N HIS A 260 18.24 8.86 -8.93
CA HIS A 260 18.76 8.30 -10.17
C HIS A 260 19.31 6.87 -9.98
N GLY A 261 19.40 6.11 -11.08
CA GLY A 261 19.83 4.71 -11.06
C GLY A 261 18.79 3.78 -10.44
N TRP A 262 17.54 3.84 -10.92
CA TRP A 262 16.41 3.04 -10.39
C TRP A 262 16.23 3.24 -8.88
N ALA A 263 16.23 4.50 -8.44
CA ALA A 263 16.11 4.87 -7.03
C ALA A 263 17.21 4.24 -6.13
N THR A 264 18.47 4.21 -6.57
CA THR A 264 19.57 3.65 -5.76
C THR A 264 20.58 4.71 -5.30
N PHE A 265 20.21 6.00 -5.33
CA PHE A 265 21.16 7.12 -5.21
C PHE A 265 22.33 6.99 -6.20
N GLY A 266 22.05 6.52 -7.43
CA GLY A 266 23.04 6.36 -8.47
C GLY A 266 23.95 5.14 -8.35
N HIS A 267 23.87 4.37 -7.26
CA HIS A 267 24.83 3.28 -7.02
C HIS A 267 24.84 2.23 -8.15
N SER A 268 23.69 1.97 -8.78
CA SER A 268 23.58 1.07 -9.93
C SER A 268 24.08 1.64 -11.25
N SER A 269 24.30 2.96 -11.34
CA SER A 269 24.63 3.69 -12.57
C SER A 269 25.92 4.52 -12.47
N GLY A 270 26.78 4.21 -11.51
CA GLY A 270 28.08 4.89 -11.31
C GLY A 270 28.02 6.23 -10.58
N GLY A 271 26.84 6.61 -10.06
CA GLY A 271 26.64 7.77 -9.19
C GLY A 271 26.73 7.41 -7.70
N SER A 272 26.36 8.36 -6.85
CA SER A 272 26.43 8.19 -5.39
C SER A 272 25.47 9.10 -4.62
N VAL A 273 25.38 8.87 -3.31
CA VAL A 273 24.59 9.72 -2.38
C VAL A 273 25.04 11.19 -2.44
N GLU A 274 26.33 11.43 -2.70
CA GLU A 274 26.91 12.76 -2.85
C GLU A 274 26.24 13.59 -3.95
N ASP A 275 25.75 12.96 -5.02
CA ASP A 275 25.08 13.69 -6.11
C ASP A 275 23.83 14.41 -5.59
N VAL A 276 23.06 13.73 -4.72
CA VAL A 276 21.86 14.28 -4.08
C VAL A 276 22.21 15.25 -2.96
N LEU A 277 23.24 14.95 -2.15
CA LEU A 277 23.66 15.82 -1.04
C LEU A 277 24.21 17.17 -1.51
N ASN A 278 24.93 17.18 -2.62
CA ASN A 278 25.55 18.39 -3.17
C ASN A 278 24.56 19.23 -3.96
N ASP A 279 23.45 18.65 -4.42
CA ASP A 279 22.45 19.30 -5.25
C ASP A 279 21.02 18.91 -4.85
N PRO A 280 20.61 19.15 -3.58
CA PRO A 280 19.31 18.71 -3.09
C PRO A 280 18.17 19.48 -3.77
N VAL A 281 17.00 18.85 -3.85
CA VAL A 281 15.78 19.51 -4.32
C VAL A 281 15.42 20.67 -3.38
N PRO A 282 15.24 21.91 -3.87
CA PRO A 282 15.18 23.11 -3.03
C PRO A 282 13.80 23.36 -2.39
N PHE A 283 13.22 22.32 -1.77
CA PHE A 283 11.91 22.39 -1.11
C PHE A 283 11.94 21.66 0.23
N ASN A 284 11.19 22.18 1.22
CA ASN A 284 10.93 21.47 2.48
C ASN A 284 9.93 20.34 2.27
N ASN A 285 9.69 19.48 3.27
CA ASN A 285 8.69 18.41 3.22
C ASN A 285 8.87 17.45 2.02
N ILE A 286 10.14 17.20 1.69
CA ILE A 286 10.59 16.27 0.65
C ILE A 286 11.29 15.08 1.30
N MET A 287 11.09 13.89 0.75
CA MET A 287 11.91 12.73 1.04
C MET A 287 12.44 12.14 -0.27
N TYR A 288 13.56 11.43 -0.21
CA TYR A 288 14.17 10.78 -1.36
C TYR A 288 13.87 9.27 -1.32
N THR A 289 13.58 8.68 -2.48
CA THR A 289 13.27 7.25 -2.53
C THR A 289 14.52 6.39 -2.67
N PHE A 290 14.47 5.22 -2.04
CA PHE A 290 15.45 4.16 -2.24
C PHE A 290 14.76 2.84 -2.54
N HIS A 291 15.14 2.16 -3.62
CA HIS A 291 14.62 0.84 -3.97
C HIS A 291 15.69 -0.25 -3.85
N PHE A 292 15.27 -1.45 -3.42
CA PHE A 292 16.17 -2.60 -3.40
C PHE A 292 15.46 -3.93 -3.61
N TYR A 293 16.19 -4.89 -4.18
CA TYR A 293 15.79 -6.29 -4.27
C TYR A 293 16.85 -7.14 -3.59
N ALA A 294 16.52 -7.72 -2.43
CA ALA A 294 17.49 -8.14 -1.43
C ALA A 294 18.48 -9.22 -1.90
N ALA A 295 18.09 -10.10 -2.82
CA ALA A 295 18.97 -11.13 -3.36
C ALA A 295 20.04 -10.55 -4.29
N SER A 296 19.74 -9.43 -4.97
CA SER A 296 20.66 -8.73 -5.87
C SER A 296 21.43 -7.61 -5.19
N HIS A 297 20.75 -6.85 -4.33
CA HIS A 297 21.25 -5.62 -3.72
C HIS A 297 21.65 -5.91 -2.28
N GLN A 298 22.80 -6.53 -2.07
CA GLN A 298 23.25 -6.97 -0.73
C GLN A 298 23.92 -5.82 0.05
N ASP A 299 25.06 -6.09 0.70
CA ASP A 299 25.67 -5.21 1.69
C ASP A 299 26.11 -3.84 1.13
N SER A 300 26.54 -3.76 -0.14
CA SER A 300 26.94 -2.49 -0.77
C SER A 300 25.77 -1.50 -0.88
N TYR A 301 24.62 -1.95 -1.40
CA TYR A 301 23.39 -1.16 -1.51
C TYR A 301 22.82 -0.82 -0.14
N ARG A 302 22.87 -1.76 0.81
CA ARG A 302 22.40 -1.49 2.18
C ARG A 302 23.22 -0.41 2.86
N SER A 303 24.52 -0.34 2.57
CA SER A 303 25.42 0.70 3.09
C SER A 303 25.09 2.07 2.48
N VAL A 304 24.63 2.12 1.22
CA VAL A 304 24.11 3.34 0.59
C VAL A 304 22.86 3.83 1.32
N LEU A 305 21.88 2.96 1.59
CA LEU A 305 20.68 3.31 2.35
C LEU A 305 21.03 3.79 3.77
N ASP A 306 21.94 3.09 4.46
CA ASP A 306 22.41 3.46 5.79
C ASP A 306 23.00 4.88 5.78
N LYS A 307 23.95 5.14 4.88
CA LYS A 307 24.58 6.46 4.74
C LYS A 307 23.58 7.56 4.35
N ALA A 308 22.72 7.31 3.37
CA ALA A 308 21.75 8.31 2.91
C ALA A 308 20.78 8.69 4.02
N SER A 309 20.27 7.71 4.78
CA SER A 309 19.30 7.94 5.86
C SER A 309 19.89 8.61 7.12
N ASP A 310 21.22 8.70 7.25
CA ASP A 310 21.85 9.53 8.29
C ASP A 310 21.82 11.03 7.95
N LEU A 311 21.62 11.38 6.68
CA LEU A 311 21.81 12.74 6.18
C LEU A 311 20.56 13.31 5.51
N LEU A 312 19.69 12.45 4.97
CA LEU A 312 18.51 12.82 4.20
C LEU A 312 17.27 12.09 4.73
N PRO A 313 16.08 12.69 4.60
CA PRO A 313 14.83 11.96 4.76
C PRO A 313 14.67 10.93 3.63
N VAL A 314 14.73 9.64 3.98
CA VAL A 314 14.62 8.53 3.01
C VAL A 314 13.35 7.72 3.25
N PHE A 315 12.67 7.37 2.17
CA PHE A 315 11.54 6.44 2.16
C PHE A 315 11.86 5.28 1.20
N VAL A 316 11.68 4.03 1.62
CA VAL A 316 11.84 2.87 0.73
C VAL A 316 10.50 2.56 0.07
N SER A 317 10.17 3.27 -1.00
CA SER A 317 8.86 3.19 -1.67
C SER A 317 8.67 1.89 -2.45
N GLU A 318 9.73 1.16 -2.72
CA GLU A 318 9.66 -0.16 -3.33
C GLU A 318 10.81 -1.05 -2.85
N TRP A 319 10.49 -2.30 -2.51
CA TRP A 319 11.52 -3.32 -2.32
C TRP A 319 10.97 -4.75 -2.47
N GLY A 320 11.85 -5.69 -2.81
CA GLY A 320 11.54 -7.13 -2.89
C GLY A 320 12.58 -8.01 -2.17
N ALA A 321 12.20 -9.23 -1.79
CA ALA A 321 13.13 -10.20 -1.19
C ALA A 321 13.92 -11.00 -2.25
N GLN A 322 13.52 -10.84 -3.51
CA GLN A 322 13.95 -11.60 -4.68
C GLN A 322 15.16 -10.93 -5.36
N ASN A 323 15.49 -11.36 -6.58
CA ASN A 323 16.42 -10.65 -7.44
C ASN A 323 15.77 -9.38 -8.04
N TYR A 324 16.56 -8.54 -8.72
CA TYR A 324 16.12 -7.26 -9.28
C TYR A 324 15.00 -7.35 -10.33
N ASP A 325 14.71 -8.52 -10.89
CA ASP A 325 13.58 -8.72 -11.82
C ASP A 325 12.25 -8.98 -11.08
N GLY A 326 12.28 -8.94 -9.74
CA GLY A 326 11.13 -9.25 -8.88
C GLY A 326 10.79 -10.74 -8.82
N ASP A 327 11.72 -11.63 -9.22
CA ASP A 327 11.51 -13.08 -9.29
C ASP A 327 12.73 -13.89 -8.82
N GLY A 328 12.61 -15.22 -8.82
CA GLY A 328 13.64 -16.12 -8.36
C GLY A 328 13.63 -16.34 -6.84
N SER A 329 14.72 -16.90 -6.31
CA SER A 329 14.79 -17.28 -4.90
C SER A 329 14.78 -16.07 -3.97
N ASN A 330 14.04 -16.20 -2.87
CA ASN A 330 14.05 -15.22 -1.80
C ASN A 330 15.36 -15.28 -1.01
N ASP A 331 15.99 -14.13 -0.75
CA ASP A 331 17.11 -14.02 0.19
C ASP A 331 16.62 -13.45 1.52
N ARG A 332 16.14 -14.35 2.40
CA ARG A 332 15.62 -13.96 3.72
C ARG A 332 16.68 -13.31 4.60
N ILE A 333 17.94 -13.72 4.50
CA ILE A 333 19.02 -13.21 5.36
C ILE A 333 19.33 -11.77 4.98
N SER A 334 19.54 -11.49 3.70
CA SER A 334 19.74 -10.12 3.21
C SER A 334 18.52 -9.25 3.51
N THR A 335 17.31 -9.76 3.26
CA THR A 335 16.05 -9.05 3.56
C THR A 335 15.95 -8.65 5.03
N GLN A 336 16.21 -9.58 5.96
CA GLN A 336 16.15 -9.28 7.39
C GLN A 336 17.13 -8.17 7.79
N LYS A 337 18.35 -8.14 7.22
CA LYS A 337 19.30 -7.06 7.49
C LYS A 337 18.78 -5.68 7.03
N TYR A 338 18.05 -5.61 5.92
CA TYR A 338 17.38 -4.37 5.49
C TYR A 338 16.23 -3.99 6.43
N ILE A 339 15.39 -4.94 6.82
CA ILE A 339 14.29 -4.72 7.77
C ILE A 339 14.83 -4.18 9.09
N ASP A 340 15.92 -4.75 9.62
CA ASP A 340 16.55 -4.32 10.86
C ASP A 340 17.11 -2.90 10.77
N LEU A 341 17.76 -2.56 9.64
CA LEU A 341 18.21 -1.19 9.35
C LEU A 341 17.04 -0.22 9.32
N MET A 342 16.00 -0.52 8.53
CA MET A 342 14.84 0.35 8.38
C MET A 342 14.09 0.53 9.70
N LYS A 343 13.93 -0.53 10.49
CA LYS A 343 13.32 -0.49 11.83
C LYS A 343 14.12 0.41 12.79
N ARG A 344 15.44 0.21 12.87
CA ARG A 344 16.33 1.00 13.73
C ARG A 344 16.30 2.49 13.39
N LYS A 345 16.23 2.83 12.10
CA LYS A 345 16.23 4.21 11.61
C LYS A 345 14.84 4.83 11.41
N LYS A 346 13.77 4.06 11.64
CA LYS A 346 12.37 4.44 11.35
C LYS A 346 12.16 4.84 9.87
N ILE A 347 12.80 4.12 8.96
CA ILE A 347 12.65 4.31 7.51
C ILE A 347 11.36 3.61 7.08
N SER A 348 10.40 4.38 6.60
CA SER A 348 9.12 3.87 6.10
C SER A 348 9.32 3.07 4.82
N TRP A 349 8.46 2.07 4.57
CA TRP A 349 8.60 1.21 3.40
C TRP A 349 7.29 0.64 2.86
N THR A 350 7.31 0.32 1.56
CA THR A 350 6.25 -0.43 0.85
C THR A 350 6.88 -1.56 0.03
N ASN A 351 6.42 -2.80 0.24
CA ASN A 351 6.95 -3.98 -0.46
C ASN A 351 6.26 -4.21 -1.81
N TRP A 352 7.03 -4.66 -2.81
CA TRP A 352 6.55 -5.07 -4.13
C TRP A 352 6.30 -6.59 -4.18
N ASN A 353 5.06 -7.09 -4.41
CA ASN A 353 3.81 -6.34 -4.56
C ASN A 353 2.53 -7.13 -4.19
N TYR A 354 1.45 -6.41 -3.94
CA TYR A 354 0.13 -6.90 -3.52
C TYR A 354 -0.72 -7.39 -4.70
N SER A 355 -0.23 -8.41 -5.41
CA SER A 355 -0.94 -9.08 -6.50
C SER A 355 -0.80 -10.60 -6.42
N ASP A 356 -1.46 -11.30 -7.34
CA ASP A 356 -1.29 -12.72 -7.58
C ASP A 356 -0.51 -13.04 -8.87
N ASP A 357 0.37 -12.12 -9.31
CA ASP A 357 1.30 -12.35 -10.42
C ASP A 357 2.13 -13.63 -10.22
N PHE A 358 2.61 -14.23 -11.30
CA PHE A 358 3.31 -15.52 -11.23
C PHE A 358 4.69 -15.42 -10.56
N ARG A 359 5.34 -14.25 -10.60
CA ARG A 359 6.68 -14.04 -10.03
C ARG A 359 6.69 -14.22 -8.52
N SER A 360 7.82 -14.62 -7.97
CA SER A 360 7.97 -14.85 -6.52
C SER A 360 7.83 -13.57 -5.68
N GLY A 361 7.99 -12.38 -6.25
CA GLY A 361 7.74 -11.09 -5.59
C GLY A 361 6.26 -10.76 -5.35
N ALA A 362 5.34 -11.28 -6.16
CA ALA A 362 3.92 -11.10 -5.89
C ALA A 362 3.48 -11.87 -4.64
N ILE A 363 2.75 -11.22 -3.75
CA ILE A 363 2.55 -11.72 -2.39
C ILE A 363 1.54 -12.87 -2.31
N TRP A 364 0.59 -12.92 -3.25
CA TRP A 364 -0.45 -13.93 -3.30
C TRP A 364 -0.11 -15.03 -4.32
N LYS A 365 -0.54 -16.26 -4.04
CA LYS A 365 -0.54 -17.36 -5.02
C LYS A 365 -1.53 -17.05 -6.14
N ARG A 366 -1.23 -17.51 -7.37
CA ARG A 366 -2.10 -17.30 -8.54
C ARG A 366 -3.55 -17.70 -8.26
N ASN A 367 -4.48 -16.93 -8.81
CA ASN A 367 -5.94 -17.05 -8.67
C ASN A 367 -6.49 -16.60 -7.31
N THR A 368 -5.66 -16.10 -6.38
CA THR A 368 -6.15 -15.54 -5.12
C THR A 368 -7.08 -14.36 -5.36
N CYS A 369 -6.70 -13.47 -6.31
CA CYS A 369 -7.49 -12.28 -6.61
C CYS A 369 -8.80 -12.66 -7.32
N ALA A 370 -8.75 -13.54 -8.32
CA ALA A 370 -9.95 -14.00 -9.03
C ALA A 370 -10.96 -14.71 -8.10
N ASN A 371 -10.47 -15.46 -7.11
CA ASN A 371 -11.29 -16.17 -6.14
C ASN A 371 -11.68 -15.33 -4.91
N GLN A 372 -11.16 -14.11 -4.79
CA GLN A 372 -11.34 -13.25 -3.61
C GLN A 372 -11.01 -13.98 -2.29
N ASN A 373 -9.92 -14.76 -2.27
CA ASN A 373 -9.56 -15.62 -1.14
C ASN A 373 -8.27 -15.17 -0.44
N PHE A 374 -8.29 -13.97 0.15
CA PHE A 374 -7.11 -13.35 0.78
C PHE A 374 -6.85 -13.91 2.19
N VAL A 375 -6.41 -15.17 2.26
CA VAL A 375 -6.10 -15.88 3.52
C VAL A 375 -4.63 -16.30 3.58
N ASP A 376 -4.12 -16.57 4.79
CA ASP A 376 -2.69 -16.85 5.02
C ASP A 376 -2.18 -18.06 4.23
N SER A 377 -3.02 -19.08 4.00
CA SER A 377 -2.68 -20.23 3.16
C SER A 377 -2.46 -19.88 1.68
N GLN A 378 -2.93 -18.71 1.23
CA GLN A 378 -2.71 -18.18 -0.13
C GLN A 378 -1.47 -17.29 -0.24
N LEU A 379 -0.75 -17.02 0.85
CA LEU A 379 0.50 -16.28 0.78
C LEU A 379 1.59 -17.08 0.06
N LYS A 380 2.38 -16.40 -0.77
CA LYS A 380 3.71 -16.89 -1.17
C LYS A 380 4.65 -16.81 0.03
N GLU A 381 5.81 -17.45 -0.10
CA GLU A 381 6.81 -17.55 0.99
C GLU A 381 7.17 -16.18 1.59
N SER A 382 7.49 -15.20 0.75
CA SER A 382 7.83 -13.82 1.17
C SER A 382 6.65 -13.12 1.87
N GLY A 383 5.41 -13.47 1.52
CA GLY A 383 4.19 -12.94 2.12
C GLY A 383 3.99 -13.30 3.57
N VAL A 384 4.43 -14.50 3.96
CA VAL A 384 4.39 -14.92 5.36
C VAL A 384 5.29 -14.03 6.21
N TRP A 385 6.54 -13.81 5.78
CA TRP A 385 7.49 -12.96 6.52
C TRP A 385 7.03 -11.50 6.58
N LEU A 386 6.50 -11.01 5.46
CA LEU A 386 6.08 -9.64 5.31
C LEU A 386 4.89 -9.29 6.20
N LYS A 387 3.90 -10.18 6.28
CA LYS A 387 2.76 -10.01 7.19
C LYS A 387 3.24 -9.86 8.64
N ASP A 388 4.19 -10.69 9.07
CA ASP A 388 4.78 -10.60 10.41
C ASP A 388 5.51 -9.26 10.63
N TRP A 389 6.31 -8.80 9.66
CA TRP A 389 7.03 -7.53 9.77
C TRP A 389 6.12 -6.29 9.75
N ILE A 390 5.00 -6.32 9.03
CA ILE A 390 3.98 -5.26 9.06
C ILE A 390 3.30 -5.21 10.42
N GLY A 391 2.98 -6.36 11.01
CA GLY A 391 2.32 -6.47 12.31
C GLY A 391 3.24 -6.21 13.51
N GLU A 392 4.57 -6.26 13.34
CA GLU A 392 5.51 -6.26 14.46
C GLU A 392 5.37 -5.01 15.36
N GLY A 393 5.32 -5.22 16.69
CA GLY A 393 5.28 -4.13 17.68
C GLY A 393 3.93 -3.44 17.83
N ARG A 394 2.82 -4.11 17.45
CA ARG A 394 1.44 -3.62 17.58
C ARG A 394 0.62 -4.39 18.59
#